data_AF-A0A7X9GJG0-F1
#
_entry.id   AF-A0A7X9GJG0-F1
#
_cell.length_a   1.000
_cell.length_b   1.000
_cell.length_c   1.000
_cell.angle_alpha   90.00
_cell.angle_beta   90.00
_cell.angle_gamma   90.00
#
_symmetry.space_group_name_H-M   'P 1'
#
loop_
_entity.id
_entity.type
_entity.pdbx_description
1 polymer ?
#
loop_
_entity_poly.entity_id
_entity_poly.type
_entity_poly.pdbx_seq_one_letter_code
_entity_poly.pdbx_strand_id
1 'polypeptide(L)'
;WAGMAPGNNESAGKRKSGRTRKGNKHLKTALVEAAKSAGRTKNTYLSAQYHRLSARRGSKKATVAVGHTILVIAYHILKERQPYKELGADYFEKRKEQDIVRHAVKRIRSLGYKVSIESPEVPADSA
;
A
#
# COMPACT_ATOMS: atom_id res chain seq x y z
N TRP A 1 -12.58 16.95 -6.16
CA TRP A 1 -11.42 16.04 -6.20
C TRP A 1 -10.33 16.52 -5.23
N ALA A 2 -9.64 15.61 -4.51
CA ALA A 2 -8.80 15.95 -3.35
C ALA A 2 -7.34 16.37 -3.66
N GLY A 3 -6.82 16.12 -4.87
CA GLY A 3 -5.44 16.52 -5.20
C GLY A 3 -4.33 15.69 -4.51
N MET A 4 -4.63 14.43 -4.18
CA MET A 4 -3.70 13.51 -3.50
C MET A 4 -2.82 12.69 -4.46
N ALA A 5 -3.34 12.35 -5.64
CA ALA A 5 -2.59 11.60 -6.63
C ALA A 5 -1.66 12.51 -7.47
N PRO A 6 -0.45 12.05 -7.83
CA PRO A 6 0.44 12.77 -8.72
C PRO A 6 -0.22 12.97 -10.09
N GLY A 7 0.07 14.09 -10.75
CA GLY A 7 -0.39 14.33 -12.11
C GLY A 7 0.25 13.35 -13.10
N ASN A 8 -0.55 12.86 -14.05
CA ASN A 8 -0.04 12.18 -15.24
C ASN A 8 0.09 13.21 -16.37
N ASN A 9 1.26 13.85 -16.48
CA ASN A 9 1.55 14.85 -17.50
C ASN A 9 2.61 14.27 -18.45
N GLU A 10 2.19 13.95 -19.67
CA GLU A 10 3.03 13.35 -20.70
C GLU A 10 2.72 14.00 -22.05
N SER A 11 3.74 14.21 -22.86
CA SER A 11 3.63 14.83 -24.18
C SER A 11 4.71 14.24 -25.07
N ALA A 12 4.32 13.74 -26.25
CA ALA A 12 5.23 13.12 -27.22
C ALA A 12 6.16 12.05 -26.57
N GLY A 13 5.60 11.18 -25.71
CA GLY A 13 6.34 10.12 -25.02
C GLY A 13 7.29 10.59 -23.91
N LYS A 14 7.35 11.90 -23.61
CA LYS A 14 8.17 12.45 -22.52
C LYS A 14 7.30 12.78 -21.31
N ARG A 15 7.66 12.19 -20.17
CA ARG A 15 7.02 12.46 -18.88
C ARG A 15 7.46 13.84 -18.36
N LYS A 16 6.49 14.73 -18.18
CA LYS A 16 6.65 16.07 -17.61
C LYS A 16 6.46 16.01 -16.08
N SER A 17 6.15 17.16 -15.46
CA SER A 17 5.97 17.28 -14.01
C SER A 17 4.95 16.29 -13.44
N GLY A 18 5.37 15.48 -12.47
CA GLY A 18 4.51 14.58 -11.69
C GLY A 18 3.90 15.23 -10.45
N ARG A 19 3.86 16.57 -10.38
CA ARG A 19 3.35 17.30 -9.21
C ARG A 19 1.89 16.95 -8.96
N THR A 20 1.50 16.87 -7.68
CA THR A 20 0.10 16.71 -7.31
C THR A 20 -0.72 17.89 -7.85
N ARG A 21 -1.83 17.57 -8.50
CA ARG A 21 -2.76 18.56 -9.05
C ARG A 21 -3.41 19.36 -7.90
N LYS A 22 -3.89 20.56 -8.22
CA LYS A 22 -4.69 21.38 -7.29
C LYS A 22 -6.03 20.66 -7.01
N GLY A 23 -6.48 20.68 -5.77
CA GLY A 23 -7.72 20.06 -5.31
C GLY A 23 -8.27 20.82 -4.11
N ASN A 24 -9.31 20.29 -3.47
CA ASN A 24 -9.88 20.93 -2.27
C ASN A 24 -8.83 20.99 -1.14
N LYS A 25 -8.48 22.21 -0.71
CA LYS A 25 -7.43 22.47 0.29
C LYS A 25 -7.79 21.87 1.65
N HIS A 26 -9.04 22.02 2.10
CA HIS A 26 -9.50 21.52 3.39
C HIS A 26 -9.44 19.99 3.46
N LEU A 27 -9.98 19.33 2.43
CA LEU A 27 -9.94 17.86 2.33
C LEU A 27 -8.50 17.35 2.30
N LYS A 28 -7.62 18.03 1.56
CA LYS A 28 -6.20 17.66 1.50
C LYS A 28 -5.52 17.80 2.86
N THR A 29 -5.77 18.89 3.58
CA THR A 29 -5.21 19.10 4.93
C THR A 29 -5.69 18.01 5.90
N ALA A 30 -6.99 17.73 5.93
CA ALA A 30 -7.55 16.69 6.78
C ALA A 30 -6.95 15.30 6.50
N LEU A 31 -6.79 14.93 5.21
CA LEU A 31 -6.16 13.67 4.82
C LEU A 31 -4.67 13.61 5.21
N VAL A 32 -3.96 14.74 5.15
CA VAL A 32 -2.56 14.84 5.57
C VAL A 32 -2.43 14.65 7.08
N GLU A 33 -3.31 15.26 7.87
CA GLU A 33 -3.35 15.10 9.32
C GLU A 33 -3.69 13.67 9.70
N ALA A 34 -4.76 13.10 9.12
CA ALA A 34 -5.14 11.71 9.32
C ALA A 34 -3.99 10.74 8.98
N ALA A 35 -3.28 10.98 7.87
CA ALA A 35 -2.13 10.16 7.48
C ALA A 35 -0.95 10.26 8.47
N LYS A 36 -0.67 11.46 9.00
CA LYS A 36 0.39 11.66 10.02
C LYS A 36 0.04 10.96 11.34
N SER A 37 -1.24 11.00 11.73
CA SER A 37 -1.73 10.30 12.92
C SER A 37 -1.72 8.78 12.72
N ALA A 38 -2.17 8.30 11.56
CA ALA A 38 -2.13 6.89 11.20
C ALA A 38 -0.70 6.33 11.24
N GLY A 39 0.29 7.09 10.75
CA GLY A 39 1.71 6.72 10.82
C GLY A 39 2.32 6.68 12.23
N ARG A 40 1.61 7.16 13.26
CA ARG A 40 2.02 7.06 14.68
C ARG A 40 1.32 5.92 15.42
N THR A 41 0.32 5.29 14.82
CA THR A 41 -0.37 4.14 15.42
C THR A 41 0.51 2.90 15.35
N LYS A 42 0.28 1.94 16.26
CA LYS A 42 1.00 0.67 16.31
C LYS A 42 0.13 -0.44 15.72
N ASN A 43 0.78 -1.43 15.10
CA ASN A 43 0.13 -2.66 14.63
C ASN A 43 -0.99 -2.47 13.58
N THR A 44 -0.96 -1.37 12.80
CA THR A 44 -1.92 -1.12 11.72
C THR A 44 -1.27 -1.19 10.34
N TYR A 45 -2.08 -1.52 9.33
CA TYR A 45 -1.71 -1.52 7.92
C TYR A 45 -1.22 -0.14 7.46
N LEU A 46 -1.91 0.94 7.87
CA LEU A 46 -1.56 2.30 7.47
C LEU A 46 -0.23 2.74 8.08
N SER A 47 0.06 2.34 9.32
CA SER A 47 1.37 2.56 9.96
C SER A 47 2.48 1.81 9.22
N ALA A 48 2.30 0.52 8.93
CA ALA A 48 3.25 -0.26 8.16
C ALA A 48 3.48 0.34 6.74
N GLN A 49 2.41 0.80 6.09
CA GLN A 49 2.49 1.49 4.80
C GLN A 49 3.30 2.78 4.91
N TYR A 50 3.05 3.58 5.95
CA TYR A 50 3.76 4.85 6.21
C TYR A 50 5.25 4.62 6.42
N HIS A 51 5.64 3.73 7.34
CA HIS A 51 7.05 3.49 7.67
C HIS A 51 7.83 2.95 6.47
N ARG A 52 7.26 1.98 5.73
CA ARG A 52 7.89 1.44 4.51
C ARG A 52 8.09 2.51 3.43
N LEU A 53 7.11 3.37 3.22
CA LEU A 53 7.23 4.46 2.24
C LEU A 53 8.15 5.58 2.72
N SER A 54 8.15 5.88 4.02
CA SER A 54 9.00 6.90 4.62
C SER A 54 10.46 6.51 4.51
N ALA A 55 10.81 5.26 4.81
CA ALA A 55 12.17 4.73 4.66
C ALA A 55 12.68 4.83 3.21
N ARG A 56 11.81 4.59 2.22
CA ARG A 56 12.21 4.57 0.79
C ARG A 56 12.16 5.94 0.10
N ARG A 57 11.23 6.83 0.49
CA ARG A 57 10.89 8.05 -0.27
C ARG A 57 10.83 9.32 0.58
N GLY A 58 11.02 9.20 1.88
CA GLY A 58 10.91 10.30 2.84
C GLY A 58 9.48 10.54 3.33
N SER A 59 9.39 11.11 4.54
CA SER A 59 8.14 11.30 5.28
C SER A 59 7.07 12.08 4.49
N LYS A 60 7.42 13.19 3.84
CA LYS A 60 6.43 14.02 3.10
C LYS A 60 5.72 13.23 1.99
N LYS A 61 6.46 12.39 1.24
CA LYS A 61 5.89 11.55 0.18
C LYS A 61 5.07 10.40 0.76
N ALA A 62 5.50 9.84 1.89
CA ALA A 62 4.76 8.80 2.61
C ALA A 62 3.41 9.32 3.11
N THR A 63 3.36 10.51 3.71
CA THR A 63 2.10 11.12 4.19
C THR A 63 1.08 11.30 3.06
N VAL A 64 1.51 11.80 1.89
CA VAL A 64 0.60 11.98 0.75
C VAL A 64 0.11 10.64 0.21
N ALA A 65 0.98 9.62 0.13
CA ALA A 65 0.58 8.29 -0.31
C ALA A 65 -0.41 7.63 0.65
N VAL A 66 -0.16 7.69 1.95
CA VAL A 66 -1.07 7.16 2.98
C VAL A 66 -2.40 7.92 2.99
N GLY A 67 -2.37 9.25 2.83
CA GLY A 67 -3.59 10.04 2.72
C GLY A 67 -4.42 9.69 1.47
N HIS A 68 -3.77 9.32 0.35
CA HIS A 68 -4.47 8.76 -0.80
C HIS A 68 -5.12 7.41 -0.48
N THR A 69 -4.42 6.53 0.24
CA THR A 69 -4.99 5.25 0.71
C THR A 69 -6.22 5.47 1.60
N ILE A 70 -6.15 6.40 2.56
CA ILE A 70 -7.28 6.76 3.44
C ILE A 70 -8.46 7.27 2.60
N LEU A 71 -8.21 8.11 1.59
CA LEU A 71 -9.27 8.61 0.70
C LEU A 71 -9.97 7.47 -0.06
N VAL A 72 -9.20 6.48 -0.55
CA VAL A 72 -9.77 5.31 -1.24
C VAL A 72 -10.58 4.46 -0.27
N ILE A 73 -10.07 4.22 0.94
CA ILE A 73 -10.81 3.50 1.99
C ILE A 73 -12.14 4.22 2.29
N ALA A 74 -12.11 5.54 2.51
CA ALA A 74 -13.31 6.33 2.78
C ALA A 74 -14.32 6.25 1.63
N TYR A 75 -13.87 6.27 0.38
CA TYR A 75 -14.74 6.09 -0.78
C TYR A 75 -15.48 4.75 -0.75
N HIS A 76 -14.78 3.64 -0.47
CA HIS A 76 -15.40 2.32 -0.39
C HIS A 76 -16.35 2.20 0.80
N ILE A 77 -16.00 2.73 1.98
CA ILE A 77 -16.90 2.76 3.14
C ILE A 77 -18.20 3.49 2.79
N LEU A 78 -18.10 4.67 2.16
CA LEU A 78 -19.28 5.46 1.81
C LEU A 78 -20.13 4.81 0.71
N LYS A 79 -19.49 4.16 -0.27
CA LYS A 79 -20.17 3.53 -1.40
C LYS A 79 -20.84 2.21 -1.03
N GLU A 80 -20.11 1.34 -0.33
CA GLU A 80 -20.51 -0.04 -0.05
C GLU A 80 -21.13 -0.19 1.34
N ARG A 81 -21.04 0.85 2.19
CA ARG A 81 -21.49 0.86 3.59
C ARG A 81 -20.88 -0.24 4.45
N GLN A 82 -19.72 -0.75 4.02
CA GLN A 82 -18.96 -1.74 4.76
C GLN A 82 -17.93 -1.04 5.65
N PRO A 83 -17.76 -1.49 6.91
CA PRO A 83 -16.74 -0.93 7.79
C PRO A 83 -15.34 -1.23 7.27
N TYR A 84 -14.39 -0.36 7.61
CA TYR A 84 -12.98 -0.61 7.30
C TYR A 84 -12.50 -1.87 8.01
N LYS A 85 -11.96 -2.82 7.24
CA LYS A 85 -11.29 -4.01 7.75
C LYS A 85 -9.78 -3.75 7.84
N GLU A 86 -9.26 -3.77 9.05
CA GLU A 86 -7.83 -3.64 9.31
C GLU A 86 -7.09 -4.90 8.82
N LEU A 87 -6.03 -4.70 8.03
CA LEU A 87 -5.24 -5.78 7.42
C LEU A 87 -4.04 -6.20 8.30
N GLY A 88 -3.71 -5.37 9.30
CA GLY A 88 -2.60 -5.59 10.22
C GLY A 88 -1.26 -5.12 9.67
N ALA A 89 -0.27 -5.00 10.57
CA ALA A 89 1.08 -4.56 10.21
C ALA A 89 1.83 -5.58 9.32
N ASP A 90 1.54 -6.87 9.49
CA ASP A 90 2.26 -7.96 8.80
C ASP A 90 1.82 -8.13 7.34
N TYR A 91 0.81 -7.40 6.89
CA TYR A 91 0.25 -7.52 5.54
C TYR A 91 1.33 -7.42 4.45
N PHE A 92 2.27 -6.48 4.61
CA PHE A 92 3.32 -6.29 3.60
C PHE A 92 4.42 -7.34 3.66
N GLU A 93 4.71 -7.92 4.83
CA GLU A 93 5.68 -9.00 4.97
C GLU A 93 5.13 -10.30 4.38
N LYS A 94 3.89 -10.67 4.71
CA LYS A 94 3.20 -11.83 4.12
C LYS A 94 3.13 -11.73 2.60
N ARG A 95 2.85 -10.54 2.07
CA ARG A 95 2.83 -10.32 0.62
C ARG A 95 4.21 -10.42 -0.01
N LYS A 96 5.25 -9.89 0.64
CA LYS A 96 6.63 -9.98 0.18
C LYS A 96 7.11 -11.43 0.13
N GLU A 97 6.79 -12.22 1.15
CA GLU A 97 7.08 -13.66 1.18
C GLU A 97 6.43 -14.38 -0.01
N GLN A 98 5.13 -14.16 -0.25
CA GLN A 98 4.44 -14.71 -1.41
C GLN A 98 5.08 -14.30 -2.74
N ASP A 99 5.49 -13.05 -2.87
CA ASP A 99 6.15 -12.56 -4.07
C ASP A 99 7.52 -13.21 -4.25
N ILE A 100 8.31 -13.41 -3.18
CA ILE A 100 9.59 -14.12 -3.23
C ILE A 100 9.39 -15.56 -3.70
N VAL A 101 8.44 -16.28 -3.11
CA VAL A 101 8.11 -17.66 -3.50
C VAL A 101 7.75 -17.74 -4.98
N ARG A 102 6.87 -16.85 -5.45
CA ARG A 102 6.48 -16.80 -6.88
C ARG A 102 7.67 -16.55 -7.80
N HIS A 103 8.56 -15.61 -7.45
CA HIS A 103 9.73 -15.31 -8.26
C HIS A 103 10.73 -16.48 -8.28
N ALA A 104 10.95 -17.13 -7.13
CA ALA A 104 11.83 -18.31 -7.03
C ALA A 104 11.31 -19.46 -7.90
N VAL A 105 10.02 -19.77 -7.80
CA VAL A 105 9.37 -20.82 -8.63
C VAL A 105 9.49 -20.50 -10.10
N LYS A 106 9.23 -19.25 -10.50
CA LYS A 106 9.37 -18.82 -11.90
C LYS A 106 10.81 -18.99 -12.39
N ARG A 107 11.80 -18.67 -11.56
CA ARG A 107 13.22 -18.82 -11.90
C ARG A 107 13.62 -20.28 -12.05
N ILE A 108 13.23 -21.15 -11.13
CA ILE A 108 13.56 -22.59 -11.18
C ILE A 108 12.90 -23.25 -12.41
N ARG A 109 11.63 -22.92 -12.70
CA ARG A 109 10.95 -23.37 -13.93
C ARG A 109 11.66 -22.92 -15.19
N SER A 110 12.21 -21.69 -15.23
CA SER A 110 12.96 -21.20 -16.39
C SER A 110 14.27 -21.94 -16.65
N LEU A 111 14.79 -22.67 -15.65
CA LEU A 111 15.99 -23.49 -15.76
C LEU A 111 15.66 -24.94 -16.16
N GLY A 112 14.39 -25.26 -16.46
CA GLY A 112 13.96 -26.59 -16.93
C GLY A 112 13.53 -27.55 -15.81
N TYR A 113 13.55 -27.13 -14.54
CA TYR A 113 13.15 -27.97 -13.42
C TYR A 113 11.64 -27.89 -13.14
N LYS A 114 11.01 -29.03 -12.85
CA LYS A 114 9.62 -29.11 -12.39
C LYS A 114 9.59 -28.84 -10.88
N VAL A 115 8.83 -27.82 -10.46
CA VAL A 115 8.72 -27.40 -9.05
C VAL A 115 7.36 -27.81 -8.49
N SER A 116 7.36 -28.59 -7.42
CA SER A 116 6.23 -28.79 -6.49
C SER A 116 6.49 -27.98 -5.23
N ILE A 117 5.47 -27.29 -4.71
CA ILE A 117 5.55 -26.60 -3.42
C ILE A 117 4.50 -27.24 -2.53
N GLU A 118 4.94 -27.84 -1.43
CA GLU A 118 4.07 -28.33 -0.39
C GLU A 118 4.03 -27.26 0.71
N SER A 119 2.83 -26.82 1.08
CA SER A 119 2.68 -25.99 2.27
C SER A 119 2.92 -26.91 3.46
N PRO A 120 3.77 -26.55 4.44
CA PRO A 120 3.82 -27.31 5.68
C PRO A 120 2.41 -27.30 6.28
N GLU A 121 1.83 -28.47 6.46
CA GLU A 121 0.58 -28.66 7.20
C GLU A 121 0.76 -28.07 8.59
N VAL A 122 -0.08 -27.10 8.96
CA VAL A 122 -0.14 -26.59 10.33
C VAL A 122 -0.84 -27.69 11.16
N PRO A 123 -0.18 -28.31 12.16
CA PRO A 123 -0.84 -29.30 12.99
C PRO A 123 -1.99 -28.65 13.76
N ALA A 124 -3.16 -29.29 13.72
CA ALA A 124 -4.42 -28.82 14.27
C ALA A 124 -4.53 -28.98 15.81
N ASP A 125 -3.43 -28.83 16.56
CA ASP A 125 -3.46 -28.98 18.03
C ASP A 125 -2.91 -27.74 18.73
N SER A 126 -3.82 -26.89 19.16
CA SER A 126 -3.69 -25.99 20.33
C SER A 126 -5.10 -25.49 20.67
N ALA A 127 -5.92 -26.40 21.20
CA ALA A 127 -7.15 -26.08 21.92
C ALA A 127 -6.82 -25.44 23.29
#